data_AF-A0A1I5T8K5-F1
#
_entry.id   AF-A0A1I5T8K5-F1
#
_cell.length_a   1.000
_cell.length_b   1.000
_cell.length_c   1.000
_cell.angle_alpha   90.00
_cell.angle_beta   90.00
_cell.angle_gamma   90.00
#
_symmetry.space_group_name_H-M   'P 1'
#
loop_
_entity.id
_entity.type
_entity.pdbx_description
1 polymer ?
#
loop_
_entity_poly.entity_id
_entity_poly.type
_entity_poly.pdbx_seq_one_letter_code
_entity_poly.pdbx_strand_id
1 'polypeptide(L)'
;MQSAKLHFSQSENNYQIKEAYKTLRSNIEFSGQNVRIISVTSCTPGEGKTTVAMALARAFAEAGKKTILVDADMRKSVLVGRYRTGSVRLGLTHCLVGRERLSSVICETDTPNLYVVFSGPVPPNPSELLGGKIFEKVLENMKQVFDYVIIDTPPLGSVIDAAVVSKLCDGTVMVIESNSISYRFVQRVKDQLDKAGAKILGVVLNKVDISGKGYYGHYGNYYGKYYGKYYGKYYGKYGEDTAENQPRPKPAEPSPPDDDDLEELNYLAGVTRKD
;
A
#
# COMPACT_ATOMS: atom_id res chain seq x y z
N MET A 1 4.19 -18.41 6.45
CA MET A 1 3.07 -17.56 5.98
C MET A 1 1.74 -18.11 6.46
N GLN A 2 0.79 -17.24 6.77
CA GLN A 2 -0.59 -17.66 7.05
C GLN A 2 -1.32 -17.96 5.73
N SER A 3 -1.97 -19.13 5.65
CA SER A 3 -2.61 -19.67 4.43
C SER A 3 -3.88 -18.93 3.96
N ALA A 4 -4.11 -17.70 4.41
CA ALA A 4 -5.28 -16.92 4.03
C ALA A 4 -5.02 -16.19 2.71
N LYS A 5 -5.60 -16.68 1.60
CA LYS A 5 -5.69 -15.87 0.36
C LYS A 5 -6.72 -14.77 0.57
N LEU A 6 -6.22 -13.56 0.79
CA LEU A 6 -7.05 -12.38 0.98
C LEU A 6 -7.61 -11.93 -0.37
N HIS A 7 -8.93 -11.83 -0.46
CA HIS A 7 -9.58 -11.23 -1.61
C HIS A 7 -9.66 -9.72 -1.42
N PHE A 8 -8.80 -8.99 -2.12
CA PHE A 8 -8.95 -7.54 -2.23
C PHE A 8 -10.07 -7.23 -3.23
N SER A 9 -11.31 -7.34 -2.75
CA SER A 9 -12.48 -6.86 -3.48
C SER A 9 -12.25 -5.42 -3.95
N GLN A 10 -12.34 -5.20 -5.27
CA GLN A 10 -12.77 -3.90 -5.77
C GLN A 10 -13.83 -4.07 -6.83
N SER A 11 -14.99 -3.51 -6.51
CA SER A 11 -16.07 -3.12 -7.40
C SER A 11 -15.78 -1.80 -8.12
N GLU A 12 -14.54 -1.48 -8.51
CA GLU A 12 -14.24 -0.23 -9.23
C GLU A 12 -13.60 -0.49 -10.59
N ASN A 13 -14.46 -0.85 -11.55
CA ASN A 13 -14.19 -0.85 -12.98
C ASN A 13 -14.06 0.57 -13.57
N ASN A 14 -13.60 1.56 -12.79
CA ASN A 14 -13.38 2.90 -13.32
C ASN A 14 -11.93 3.04 -13.81
N TYR A 15 -11.77 3.01 -15.14
CA TYR A 15 -10.47 3.17 -15.81
C TYR A 15 -9.72 4.43 -15.34
N GLN A 16 -10.42 5.54 -15.09
CA GLN A 16 -9.82 6.80 -14.67
C GLN A 16 -9.14 6.70 -13.30
N ILE A 17 -9.75 5.96 -12.36
CA ILE A 17 -9.20 5.73 -11.03
C ILE A 17 -7.95 4.85 -11.11
N LYS A 18 -7.97 3.81 -11.96
CA LYS A 18 -6.79 2.95 -12.19
C LYS A 18 -5.61 3.74 -12.77
N GLU A 19 -5.84 4.60 -13.76
CA GLU A 19 -4.79 5.44 -14.33
C GLU A 19 -4.25 6.47 -13.32
N ALA A 20 -5.10 6.99 -12.42
CA ALA A 20 -4.63 7.86 -11.34
C ALA A 20 -3.66 7.15 -10.39
N TYR A 21 -3.93 5.89 -10.01
CA TYR A 21 -3.00 5.10 -9.18
C TYR A 21 -1.73 4.69 -9.92
N LYS A 22 -1.79 4.40 -11.23
CA LYS A 22 -0.58 4.21 -12.05
C LYS A 22 0.27 5.47 -12.11
N THR A 23 -0.36 6.64 -12.23
CA THR A 23 0.34 7.93 -12.21
C THR A 23 1.00 8.16 -10.85
N LEU A 24 0.30 7.89 -9.74
CA LEU A 24 0.85 7.98 -8.40
C LEU A 24 2.09 7.07 -8.23
N ARG A 25 1.99 5.81 -8.67
CA ARG A 25 3.11 4.86 -8.67
C ARG A 25 4.32 5.42 -9.42
N SER A 26 4.14 5.84 -10.66
CA SER A 26 5.22 6.39 -11.48
C SER A 26 5.88 7.62 -10.84
N ASN A 27 5.10 8.52 -10.23
CA ASN A 27 5.63 9.69 -9.53
C ASN A 27 6.50 9.30 -8.32
N ILE A 28 6.13 8.25 -7.61
CA ILE A 28 6.95 7.70 -6.51
C ILE A 28 8.24 7.09 -7.07
N GLU A 29 8.17 6.34 -8.16
CA GLU A 29 9.37 5.78 -8.82
C GLU A 29 10.34 6.89 -9.27
N PHE A 30 9.82 8.01 -9.77
CA PHE A 30 10.62 9.19 -10.14
C PHE A 30 11.21 9.94 -8.94
N SER A 31 10.73 9.68 -7.72
CA SER A 31 11.28 10.28 -6.49
C SER A 31 12.64 9.67 -6.07
N GLY A 32 13.06 8.59 -6.75
CA GLY A 32 14.40 8.01 -6.65
C GLY A 32 14.38 6.50 -6.35
N GLN A 33 15.38 5.79 -6.86
CA GLN A 33 15.48 4.32 -6.72
C GLN A 33 15.63 3.82 -5.26
N ASN A 34 16.06 4.69 -4.35
CA ASN A 34 16.21 4.35 -2.93
C ASN A 34 14.91 4.51 -2.13
N VAL A 35 13.81 4.99 -2.74
CA VAL A 35 12.52 5.19 -2.08
C VAL A 35 11.71 3.89 -2.15
N ARG A 36 11.90 2.99 -1.18
CA ARG A 36 11.24 1.66 -1.17
C ARG A 36 10.27 1.48 -0.01
N ILE A 37 10.54 2.10 1.14
CA ILE A 37 9.65 2.09 2.31
C ILE A 37 8.86 3.40 2.33
N ILE A 38 7.56 3.31 2.10
CA ILE A 38 6.69 4.48 1.92
C ILE A 38 5.55 4.43 2.92
N SER A 39 5.48 5.43 3.80
CA SER A 39 4.31 5.59 4.67
C SER A 39 3.22 6.41 3.98
N VAL A 40 1.97 6.04 4.25
CA VAL A 40 0.77 6.74 3.81
C VAL A 40 0.01 7.18 5.05
N THR A 41 -0.21 8.48 5.19
CA THR A 41 -0.95 9.09 6.31
C THR A 41 -1.98 10.10 5.80
N SER A 42 -2.78 10.65 6.70
CA SER A 42 -3.74 11.72 6.40
C SER A 42 -3.82 12.73 7.56
N CYS A 43 -4.50 13.84 7.35
CA CYS A 43 -4.67 14.87 8.36
C CYS A 43 -5.72 14.44 9.42
N THR A 44 -6.83 13.85 8.98
CA THR A 44 -7.96 13.41 9.82
C THR A 44 -8.41 11.99 9.43
N PRO A 45 -9.18 11.31 10.31
CA PRO A 45 -9.83 10.06 9.94
C PRO A 45 -10.75 10.22 8.73
N GLY A 46 -10.89 9.17 7.90
CA GLY A 46 -11.89 9.11 6.84
C GLY A 46 -11.49 9.68 5.48
N GLU A 47 -10.29 10.26 5.33
CA GLU A 47 -9.82 10.86 4.07
C GLU A 47 -9.44 9.83 2.98
N GLY A 48 -9.50 8.54 3.30
CA GLY A 48 -9.26 7.45 2.35
C GLY A 48 -7.82 6.95 2.27
N LYS A 49 -6.96 7.30 3.25
CA LYS A 49 -5.56 6.83 3.35
C LYS A 49 -5.38 5.33 3.10
N THR A 50 -6.21 4.49 3.74
CA THR A 50 -6.12 3.03 3.64
C THR A 50 -6.48 2.56 2.23
N THR A 51 -7.48 3.17 1.59
CA THR A 51 -7.84 2.87 0.20
C THR A 51 -6.69 3.26 -0.74
N VAL A 52 -6.09 4.44 -0.56
CA VAL A 52 -4.95 4.89 -1.36
C VAL A 52 -3.73 3.98 -1.15
N ALA A 53 -3.40 3.62 0.10
CA ALA A 53 -2.29 2.71 0.41
C ALA A 53 -2.47 1.33 -0.24
N MET A 54 -3.67 0.75 -0.14
CA MET A 54 -4.01 -0.52 -0.78
C MET A 54 -3.90 -0.44 -2.31
N ALA A 55 -4.48 0.60 -2.91
CA ALA A 55 -4.46 0.77 -4.36
C ALA A 55 -3.06 1.05 -4.90
N LEU A 56 -2.24 1.79 -4.15
CA LEU A 56 -0.83 2.01 -4.47
C LEU A 56 -0.03 0.71 -4.42
N ALA A 57 -0.17 -0.06 -3.34
CA ALA A 57 0.49 -1.37 -3.21
C ALA A 57 0.12 -2.31 -4.36
N ARG A 58 -1.17 -2.35 -4.71
CA ARG A 58 -1.66 -3.09 -5.87
C ARG A 58 -1.07 -2.58 -7.19
N ALA A 59 -0.98 -1.27 -7.40
CA ALA A 59 -0.43 -0.68 -8.62
C ALA A 59 1.05 -1.04 -8.83
N PHE A 60 1.83 -1.17 -7.75
CA PHE A 60 3.20 -1.70 -7.80
C PHE A 60 3.22 -3.20 -8.09
N ALA A 61 2.39 -3.99 -7.42
CA ALA A 61 2.29 -5.44 -7.66
C ALA A 61 1.90 -5.79 -9.10
N GLU A 62 0.90 -5.08 -9.66
CA GLU A 62 0.48 -5.21 -11.06
C GLU A 62 1.57 -4.76 -12.06
N ALA A 63 2.55 -3.99 -11.61
CA ALA A 63 3.74 -3.62 -12.39
C ALA A 63 4.85 -4.69 -12.34
N GLY A 64 4.61 -5.82 -11.67
CA GLY A 64 5.59 -6.89 -11.47
C GLY A 64 6.53 -6.66 -10.29
N LYS A 65 6.25 -5.71 -9.38
CA LYS A 65 7.07 -5.45 -8.20
C LYS A 65 6.59 -6.27 -7.00
N LYS A 66 7.49 -7.00 -6.35
CA LYS A 66 7.19 -7.74 -5.12
C LYS A 66 6.90 -6.74 -3.99
N THR A 67 5.63 -6.59 -3.62
CA THR A 67 5.15 -5.48 -2.80
C THR A 67 4.42 -5.98 -1.55
N ILE A 68 4.71 -5.37 -0.40
CA ILE A 68 4.02 -5.67 0.86
C ILE A 68 3.30 -4.43 1.40
N LEU A 69 2.03 -4.61 1.78
CA LEU A 69 1.25 -3.62 2.51
C LEU A 69 1.27 -3.94 4.01
N VAL A 70 1.68 -2.98 4.83
CA VAL A 70 1.76 -3.10 6.28
C VAL A 70 0.72 -2.19 6.91
N ASP A 71 -0.17 -2.77 7.70
CA ASP A 71 -1.14 -2.06 8.52
C ASP A 71 -0.52 -1.64 9.87
N ALA A 72 0.00 -0.42 9.92
CA ALA A 72 0.54 0.18 11.13
C ALA A 72 -0.49 1.06 11.86
N ASP A 73 -1.76 1.08 11.43
CA ASP A 73 -2.88 1.70 12.17
C ASP A 73 -3.38 0.73 13.27
N MET A 74 -2.54 0.51 14.27
CA MET A 74 -2.83 -0.40 15.38
C MET A 74 -3.97 0.07 16.29
N ARG A 75 -4.44 1.30 16.14
CA ARG A 75 -5.52 1.87 16.97
C ARG A 75 -6.88 1.61 16.36
N LYS A 76 -7.03 1.84 15.06
CA LYS A 76 -8.31 1.72 14.36
C LYS A 76 -8.11 1.24 12.92
N SER A 77 -7.51 0.06 12.79
CA SER A 77 -7.34 -0.59 11.49
C SER A 77 -8.68 -0.76 10.77
N VAL A 78 -8.77 -0.16 9.59
CA VAL A 78 -9.88 -0.36 8.65
C VAL A 78 -9.63 -1.60 7.79
N LEU A 79 -8.38 -2.06 7.69
CA LEU A 79 -8.01 -3.25 6.92
C LEU A 79 -8.64 -4.52 7.50
N VAL A 80 -8.79 -4.61 8.84
CA VAL A 80 -9.45 -5.73 9.53
C VAL A 80 -10.87 -6.00 9.01
N GLY A 81 -11.63 -4.94 8.70
CA GLY A 81 -13.01 -5.08 8.20
C GLY A 81 -13.14 -5.38 6.70
N ARG A 82 -12.03 -5.38 5.95
CA ARG A 82 -12.03 -5.53 4.48
C ARG A 82 -11.76 -6.96 4.01
N TYR A 83 -11.42 -7.89 4.90
CA TYR A 83 -11.26 -9.32 4.59
C TYR A 83 -12.24 -10.18 5.37
N ARG A 84 -12.44 -11.44 4.92
CA ARG A 84 -13.37 -12.37 5.57
C ARG A 84 -12.92 -12.66 7.01
N THR A 85 -13.81 -12.39 7.96
CA THR A 85 -13.61 -12.62 9.40
C THR A 85 -13.13 -14.05 9.67
N GLY A 86 -12.02 -14.21 10.40
CA GLY A 86 -11.52 -15.50 10.89
C GLY A 86 -10.32 -16.10 10.15
N SER A 87 -9.94 -15.56 8.99
CA SER A 87 -8.82 -16.10 8.20
C SER A 87 -7.42 -15.67 8.68
N VAL A 88 -7.32 -14.55 9.40
CA VAL A 88 -6.04 -13.97 9.86
C VAL A 88 -6.02 -14.00 11.38
N ARG A 89 -4.99 -14.64 11.96
CA ARG A 89 -4.82 -14.80 13.42
C ARG A 89 -3.63 -14.04 13.98
N LEU A 90 -2.57 -13.89 13.20
CA LEU A 90 -1.35 -13.19 13.61
C LEU A 90 -1.19 -11.90 12.79
N GLY A 91 -0.51 -10.92 13.38
CA GLY A 91 -0.34 -9.58 12.81
C GLY A 91 0.87 -8.88 13.42
N LEU A 92 1.13 -7.66 12.96
CA LEU A 92 2.28 -6.83 13.30
C LEU A 92 2.52 -6.75 14.80
N THR A 93 1.48 -6.52 15.61
CA THR A 93 1.59 -6.48 17.08
C THR A 93 2.28 -7.73 17.62
N HIS A 94 1.92 -8.94 17.15
CA HIS A 94 2.54 -10.19 17.62
C HIS A 94 4.04 -10.26 17.32
N CYS A 95 4.45 -9.72 16.17
CA CYS A 95 5.86 -9.62 15.80
C CYS A 95 6.60 -8.58 16.67
N LEU A 96 5.99 -7.41 16.89
CA LEU A 96 6.61 -6.33 17.65
C LEU A 96 6.76 -6.62 19.14
N VAL A 97 5.91 -7.49 19.71
CA VAL A 97 6.07 -7.98 21.08
C VAL A 97 6.94 -9.25 21.18
N GLY A 98 7.56 -9.67 20.08
CA GLY A 98 8.47 -10.82 20.03
C GLY A 98 7.81 -12.19 20.20
N ARG A 99 6.49 -12.28 20.03
CA ARG A 99 5.76 -13.56 20.15
C ARG A 99 5.80 -14.37 18.86
N GLU A 100 5.92 -13.71 17.71
CA GLU A 100 5.86 -14.35 16.40
C GLU A 100 6.95 -13.85 15.46
N ARG A 101 7.35 -14.70 14.52
CA ARG A 101 8.28 -14.34 13.45
C ARG A 101 7.59 -13.49 12.38
N LEU A 102 8.36 -12.67 11.67
CA LEU A 102 7.86 -11.87 10.56
C LEU A 102 7.18 -12.75 9.48
N SER A 103 7.80 -13.86 9.09
CA SER A 103 7.25 -14.78 8.09
C SER A 103 5.92 -15.44 8.50
N SER A 104 5.62 -15.52 9.80
CA SER A 104 4.35 -16.02 10.33
C SER A 104 3.22 -15.01 10.17
N VAL A 105 3.51 -13.70 10.17
CA VAL A 105 2.49 -12.64 10.12
C VAL A 105 2.19 -12.14 8.71
N ILE A 106 2.96 -12.56 7.71
CA ILE A 106 2.74 -12.25 6.30
C ILE A 106 1.63 -13.14 5.73
N CYS A 107 0.70 -12.49 5.04
CA CYS A 107 -0.38 -13.09 4.28
C CYS A 107 -0.20 -12.84 2.79
N GLU A 108 -0.47 -13.87 1.98
CA GLU A 108 -0.59 -13.73 0.53
C GLU A 108 -1.97 -13.20 0.14
N THR A 109 -2.05 -12.62 -1.06
CA THR A 109 -3.31 -12.12 -1.60
C THR A 109 -3.68 -12.85 -2.88
N ASP A 110 -4.89 -12.60 -3.38
CA ASP A 110 -5.29 -13.05 -4.72
C ASP A 110 -4.65 -12.24 -5.85
N THR A 111 -3.93 -11.16 -5.52
CA THR A 111 -3.16 -10.37 -6.48
C THR A 111 -1.70 -10.86 -6.49
N PRO A 112 -1.18 -11.32 -7.65
CA PRO A 112 0.23 -11.72 -7.77
C PRO A 112 1.17 -10.60 -7.29
N ASN A 113 2.27 -10.98 -6.65
CA ASN A 113 3.29 -10.08 -6.08
C ASN A 113 2.81 -9.16 -4.95
N LEU A 114 1.57 -9.27 -4.47
CA LEU A 114 1.05 -8.47 -3.36
C LEU A 114 0.89 -9.31 -2.09
N TYR A 115 1.48 -8.80 -1.01
CA TYR A 115 1.47 -9.39 0.32
C TYR A 115 0.97 -8.38 1.34
N VAL A 116 0.52 -8.87 2.50
CA VAL A 116 -0.05 -8.02 3.56
C VAL A 116 0.41 -8.46 4.94
N VAL A 117 0.67 -7.49 5.83
CA VAL A 117 0.75 -7.69 7.27
C VAL A 117 -0.34 -6.83 7.93
N PHE A 118 -1.25 -7.46 8.65
CA PHE A 118 -2.29 -6.75 9.41
C PHE A 118 -1.76 -6.27 10.76
N SER A 119 -2.37 -5.24 11.34
CA SER A 119 -1.98 -4.71 12.65
C SER A 119 -2.01 -5.77 13.75
N GLY A 120 -3.07 -6.59 13.80
CA GLY A 120 -3.30 -7.53 14.90
C GLY A 120 -4.00 -6.86 16.09
N PRO A 121 -3.98 -7.45 17.30
CA PRO A 121 -4.65 -6.90 18.46
C PRO A 121 -4.07 -5.52 18.83
N VAL A 122 -4.92 -4.63 19.30
CA VAL A 122 -4.52 -3.28 19.74
C VAL A 122 -3.61 -3.39 20.97
N PRO A 123 -2.35 -2.97 20.89
CA PRO A 123 -1.45 -2.96 22.05
C PRO A 123 -1.74 -1.74 22.96
N PRO A 124 -1.35 -1.79 24.25
CA PRO A 124 -1.51 -0.64 25.15
C PRO A 124 -0.63 0.56 24.75
N ASN A 125 0.49 0.31 24.06
CA ASN A 125 1.51 1.31 23.71
C ASN A 125 1.90 1.29 22.20
N PRO A 126 0.99 1.61 21.26
CA PRO A 126 1.27 1.52 19.82
C PRO A 126 2.48 2.35 19.35
N SER A 127 2.59 3.60 19.81
CA SER A 127 3.63 4.52 19.35
C SER A 127 5.04 4.05 19.74
N GLU A 128 5.18 3.45 20.91
CA GLU A 128 6.46 2.92 21.40
C GLU A 128 6.90 1.70 20.60
N LEU A 129 5.96 0.80 20.29
CA LEU A 129 6.23 -0.38 19.46
C LEU A 129 6.65 0.03 18.04
N LEU A 130 5.94 1.00 17.45
CA LEU A 130 6.22 1.53 16.11
C LEU A 130 7.48 2.40 16.05
N GLY A 131 7.94 2.96 17.17
CA GLY A 131 9.20 3.71 17.26
C GLY A 131 10.39 2.87 17.71
N GLY A 132 10.17 1.60 18.04
CA GLY A 132 11.17 0.73 18.63
C GLY A 132 12.08 0.06 17.61
N LYS A 133 13.25 -0.40 18.10
CA LYS A 133 14.25 -1.14 17.31
C LYS A 133 13.71 -2.40 16.63
N ILE A 134 12.65 -3.01 17.19
CA ILE A 134 12.05 -4.22 16.60
C ILE A 134 11.34 -3.86 15.29
N PHE A 135 10.59 -2.76 15.26
CA PHE A 135 9.91 -2.32 14.04
C PHE A 135 10.91 -1.88 12.96
N GLU A 136 11.97 -1.16 13.35
CA GLU A 136 13.09 -0.83 12.46
C GLU A 136 13.68 -2.08 11.79
N LYS A 137 14.01 -3.12 12.57
CA LYS A 137 14.49 -4.41 12.04
C LYS A 137 13.47 -5.12 11.15
N VAL A 138 12.18 -5.05 11.49
CA VAL A 138 11.11 -5.61 10.65
C VAL A 138 11.10 -4.93 9.28
N LEU A 139 11.21 -3.60 9.24
CA LEU A 139 11.26 -2.83 8.01
C LEU A 139 12.53 -3.12 7.19
N GLU A 140 13.68 -3.22 7.84
CA GLU A 140 14.95 -3.62 7.20
C GLU A 140 14.84 -5.00 6.55
N ASN A 141 14.28 -5.99 7.26
CA ASN A 141 14.08 -7.33 6.75
C ASN A 141 13.08 -7.35 5.57
N MET A 142 11.99 -6.57 5.65
CA MET A 142 11.06 -6.44 4.52
C MET A 142 11.76 -5.82 3.30
N LYS A 143 12.64 -4.83 3.48
CA LYS A 143 13.37 -4.17 2.38
C LYS A 143 14.37 -5.09 1.65
N GLN A 144 14.78 -6.20 2.28
CA GLN A 144 15.62 -7.21 1.61
C GLN A 144 14.81 -8.08 0.64
N VAL A 145 13.55 -8.37 0.99
CA VAL A 145 12.71 -9.35 0.26
C VAL A 145 11.71 -8.69 -0.69
N PHE A 146 11.28 -7.47 -0.40
CA PHE A 146 10.28 -6.74 -1.17
C PHE A 146 10.91 -5.55 -1.90
N ASP A 147 10.50 -5.36 -3.15
CA ASP A 147 10.83 -4.17 -3.93
C ASP A 147 10.24 -2.91 -3.27
N TYR A 148 9.02 -3.02 -2.74
CA TYR A 148 8.30 -1.91 -2.08
C TYR A 148 7.59 -2.37 -0.81
N VAL A 149 7.67 -1.52 0.22
CA VAL A 149 6.98 -1.67 1.50
C VAL A 149 6.07 -0.45 1.67
N ILE A 150 4.75 -0.65 1.56
CA ILE A 150 3.75 0.41 1.73
C ILE A 150 3.18 0.30 3.14
N ILE A 151 3.22 1.37 3.91
CA ILE A 151 2.77 1.37 5.31
C ILE A 151 1.54 2.27 5.46
N ASP A 152 0.37 1.68 5.75
CA ASP A 152 -0.82 2.44 6.17
C ASP A 152 -0.65 2.82 7.65
N THR A 153 -0.80 4.11 7.95
CA THR A 153 -0.59 4.67 9.29
C THR A 153 -1.86 5.38 9.77
N PRO A 154 -2.04 5.66 11.07
CA PRO A 154 -3.17 6.44 11.53
C PRO A 154 -3.10 7.90 11.03
N PRO A 155 -4.21 8.66 11.09
CA PRO A 155 -4.19 10.08 10.74
C PRO A 155 -3.34 10.88 11.73
N LEU A 156 -2.38 11.64 11.19
CA LEU A 156 -1.37 12.34 11.98
C LEU A 156 -1.97 13.45 12.86
N GLY A 157 -3.05 14.10 12.41
CA GLY A 157 -3.74 15.11 13.21
C GLY A 157 -4.45 14.56 14.44
N SER A 158 -4.54 13.23 14.61
CA SER A 158 -5.13 12.57 15.78
C SER A 158 -4.10 12.01 16.75
N VAL A 159 -3.03 11.38 16.23
CA VAL A 159 -1.98 10.72 17.02
C VAL A 159 -0.63 10.82 16.33
N ILE A 160 0.45 10.76 17.12
CA ILE A 160 1.82 10.96 16.61
C ILE A 160 2.41 9.72 15.92
N ASP A 161 1.74 8.57 15.99
CA ASP A 161 2.24 7.28 15.49
C ASP A 161 2.71 7.37 14.03
N ALA A 162 1.99 8.09 13.17
CA ALA A 162 2.38 8.28 11.77
C ALA A 162 3.70 9.07 11.61
N ALA A 163 3.97 10.06 12.47
CA ALA A 163 5.23 10.79 12.47
C ALA A 163 6.39 9.89 12.93
N VAL A 164 6.15 9.07 13.96
CA VAL A 164 7.14 8.08 14.43
C VAL A 164 7.50 7.09 13.32
N VAL A 165 6.49 6.51 12.66
CA VAL A 165 6.69 5.58 11.53
C VAL A 165 7.38 6.27 10.36
N SER A 166 7.01 7.51 10.02
CA SER A 166 7.55 8.23 8.87
C SER A 166 9.07 8.45 8.94
N LYS A 167 9.63 8.55 10.15
CA LYS A 167 11.09 8.67 10.36
C LYS A 167 11.87 7.43 9.92
N LEU A 168 11.23 6.26 9.95
CA LEU A 168 11.80 4.98 9.56
C LEU A 168 11.54 4.65 8.08
N CYS A 169 10.85 5.54 7.36
CA CYS A 169 10.50 5.37 5.95
C CYS A 169 11.42 6.17 5.04
N ASP A 170 11.62 5.68 3.81
CA ASP A 170 12.35 6.42 2.78
C ASP A 170 11.54 7.60 2.23
N GLY A 171 10.21 7.59 2.42
CA GLY A 171 9.33 8.72 2.11
C GLY A 171 7.92 8.59 2.66
N THR A 172 7.18 9.71 2.65
CA THR A 172 5.81 9.80 3.15
C THR A 172 4.89 10.47 2.13
N VAL A 173 3.72 9.88 1.92
CA VAL A 173 2.62 10.42 1.13
C VAL A 173 1.51 10.87 2.06
N MET A 174 1.07 12.12 1.91
CA MET A 174 -0.10 12.65 2.63
C MET A 174 -1.35 12.52 1.77
N VAL A 175 -2.40 11.89 2.29
CA VAL A 175 -3.71 11.82 1.66
C VAL A 175 -4.59 12.91 2.25
N ILE A 176 -5.18 13.73 1.40
CA ILE A 176 -6.03 14.85 1.79
C ILE A 176 -7.37 14.75 1.07
N GLU A 177 -8.46 14.82 1.81
CA GLU A 177 -9.79 14.88 1.22
C GLU A 177 -10.09 16.27 0.63
N SER A 178 -10.49 16.29 -0.64
CA SER A 178 -10.85 17.52 -1.35
C SER A 178 -12.00 18.25 -0.66
N ASN A 179 -11.85 19.57 -0.47
CA ASN A 179 -12.85 20.47 0.10
C ASN A 179 -13.30 20.17 1.55
N SER A 180 -12.67 19.23 2.26
CA SER A 180 -13.07 18.86 3.62
C SER A 180 -12.14 19.42 4.71
N ILE A 181 -10.94 19.89 4.35
CA ILE A 181 -9.92 20.34 5.31
C ILE A 181 -9.37 21.72 4.96
N SER A 182 -9.20 22.57 5.98
CA SER A 182 -8.57 23.88 5.81
C SER A 182 -7.09 23.76 5.46
N TYR A 183 -6.61 24.59 4.54
CA TYR A 183 -5.20 24.68 4.18
C TYR A 183 -4.28 24.88 5.39
N ARG A 184 -4.70 25.73 6.36
CA ARG A 184 -3.94 25.97 7.59
C ARG A 184 -3.75 24.71 8.43
N PHE A 185 -4.75 23.84 8.48
CA PHE A 185 -4.64 22.58 9.20
C PHE A 185 -3.69 21.62 8.50
N VAL A 186 -3.77 21.53 7.16
CA VAL A 186 -2.82 20.75 6.36
C VAL A 186 -1.37 21.20 6.61
N GLN A 187 -1.11 22.52 6.62
CA GLN A 187 0.22 23.05 6.92
C GLN A 187 0.72 22.61 8.30
N ARG A 188 -0.13 22.63 9.34
CA ARG A 188 0.26 22.15 10.68
C ARG A 188 0.64 20.68 10.69
N VAL A 189 -0.10 19.83 9.96
CA VAL A 189 0.19 18.39 9.84
C VAL A 189 1.51 18.18 9.08
N LYS A 190 1.74 18.93 8.00
CA LYS A 190 3.02 18.95 7.28
C LYS A 190 4.17 19.34 8.21
N ASP A 191 4.01 20.41 9.00
CA ASP A 191 5.04 20.87 9.93
C ASP A 191 5.39 19.82 10.99
N GLN A 192 4.44 18.97 11.39
CA GLN A 192 4.69 17.85 12.30
C GLN A 192 5.56 16.77 11.64
N LEU A 193 5.30 16.44 10.38
CA LEU A 193 6.14 15.52 9.60
C LEU A 193 7.55 16.08 9.39
N ASP A 194 7.67 17.37 9.06
CA ASP A 194 8.97 18.03 8.89
C ASP A 194 9.77 18.01 10.20
N LYS A 195 9.13 18.30 11.34
CA LYS A 195 9.76 18.21 12.67
C LYS A 195 10.17 16.80 13.05
N ALA A 196 9.46 15.79 12.57
CA ALA A 196 9.83 14.38 12.76
C ALA A 196 11.00 13.94 11.85
N GLY A 197 11.39 14.78 10.88
CA GLY A 197 12.43 14.49 9.90
C GLY A 197 11.94 13.62 8.74
N ALA A 198 10.63 13.58 8.49
CA ALA A 198 10.05 12.79 7.41
C ALA A 198 10.37 13.40 6.05
N LYS A 199 10.71 12.55 5.07
CA LYS A 199 10.82 12.98 3.66
C LYS A 199 9.44 12.94 3.00
N ILE A 200 8.77 14.08 2.93
CA ILE A 200 7.46 14.18 2.28
C ILE A 200 7.65 14.10 0.75
N LEU A 201 7.12 13.04 0.13
CA LEU A 201 7.18 12.83 -1.32
C LEU A 201 6.14 13.67 -2.06
N GLY A 202 4.99 13.92 -1.42
CA GLY A 202 3.91 14.70 -1.99
C GLY A 202 2.56 14.43 -1.33
N VAL A 203 1.52 14.90 -2.02
CA VAL A 203 0.13 14.85 -1.56
C VAL A 203 -0.74 14.13 -2.60
N VAL A 204 -1.63 13.27 -2.13
CA VAL A 204 -2.74 12.73 -2.90
C VAL A 204 -4.01 13.46 -2.50
N LEU A 205 -4.56 14.25 -3.41
CA LEU A 205 -5.88 14.85 -3.24
C LEU A 205 -6.94 13.81 -3.59
N ASN A 206 -7.71 13.36 -2.60
CA ASN A 206 -8.67 12.27 -2.71
C ASN A 206 -10.12 12.79 -2.69
N LYS A 207 -11.07 11.97 -3.18
CA LYS A 207 -12.51 12.29 -3.30
C LYS A 207 -12.77 13.58 -4.09
N VAL A 208 -11.97 13.84 -5.12
CA VAL A 208 -12.16 14.97 -6.02
C VAL A 208 -13.41 14.75 -6.84
N ASP A 209 -14.28 15.75 -6.92
CA ASP A 209 -15.40 15.75 -7.86
C ASP A 209 -14.91 16.08 -9.27
N ILE A 210 -14.87 15.07 -10.13
CA ILE A 210 -14.43 15.17 -11.53
C ILE A 210 -15.62 15.49 -12.47
N SER A 211 -16.86 15.44 -11.97
CA SER A 211 -18.08 15.64 -12.76
C SER A 211 -18.45 17.11 -13.00
N GLY A 212 -17.88 18.04 -12.22
CA GLY A 212 -18.15 19.47 -12.33
C GLY A 212 -17.44 20.18 -13.50
N LYS A 213 -17.98 21.32 -13.95
CA LYS A 213 -17.35 22.23 -14.96
C LYS A 213 -16.13 23.01 -14.42
N GLY A 214 -15.52 22.56 -13.32
CA GLY A 214 -14.37 23.21 -12.68
C GLY A 214 -13.03 22.81 -13.30
N TYR A 215 -11.93 23.39 -12.79
CA TYR A 215 -10.55 23.12 -13.23
C TYR A 215 -10.23 21.62 -13.31
N TYR A 216 -10.64 20.83 -12.31
CA TYR A 216 -10.41 19.37 -12.29
C TYR A 216 -11.27 18.58 -13.29
N GLY A 217 -12.50 19.04 -13.57
CA GLY A 217 -13.35 18.42 -14.59
C GLY A 217 -12.85 18.69 -16.00
N HIS A 218 -12.29 19.87 -16.28
CA HIS A 218 -11.64 20.14 -17.57
C HIS A 218 -10.38 19.27 -17.77
N TYR A 219 -9.55 19.11 -16.74
CA TYR A 219 -8.33 18.29 -16.81
C TYR A 219 -8.65 16.78 -16.93
N GLY A 220 -9.60 16.29 -16.13
CA GLY A 220 -10.07 14.90 -16.19
C GLY A 220 -10.74 14.55 -17.52
N ASN A 221 -11.55 15.46 -18.08
CA ASN A 221 -12.16 15.26 -19.40
C ASN A 221 -11.12 15.33 -20.54
N TYR A 222 -10.10 16.18 -20.43
CA TYR A 222 -9.05 16.30 -21.44
C TYR A 222 -8.22 15.02 -21.52
N TYR A 223 -7.67 14.55 -20.39
CA TYR A 223 -6.87 13.33 -20.35
C TYR A 223 -7.71 12.07 -20.56
N GLY A 224 -8.93 11.99 -20.01
CA GLY A 224 -9.84 10.87 -20.21
C GLY A 224 -10.26 10.70 -21.68
N LYS A 225 -10.53 11.79 -22.40
CA LYS A 225 -10.83 11.74 -23.85
C LYS A 225 -9.59 11.48 -24.71
N TYR A 226 -8.42 12.02 -24.35
CA TYR A 226 -7.20 11.82 -25.14
C TYR A 226 -6.69 10.38 -25.04
N TYR A 227 -6.55 9.85 -23.82
CA TYR A 227 -6.02 8.51 -23.58
C TYR A 227 -7.05 7.39 -23.77
N GLY A 228 -8.32 7.63 -23.42
CA GLY A 228 -9.40 6.67 -23.68
C GLY A 228 -9.62 6.41 -25.17
N LYS A 229 -9.45 7.42 -26.02
CA LYS A 229 -9.60 7.30 -27.48
C LYS A 229 -8.35 6.70 -28.17
N TYR A 230 -7.16 6.91 -27.60
CA TYR A 230 -5.90 6.31 -28.10
C TYR A 230 -5.75 4.83 -27.71
N TYR A 231 -5.98 4.47 -26.46
CA TYR A 231 -5.83 3.08 -25.99
C TYR A 231 -7.08 2.22 -26.20
N GLY A 232 -8.27 2.82 -26.22
CA GLY A 232 -9.51 2.10 -26.58
C GLY A 232 -9.50 1.57 -28.01
N LYS A 233 -8.76 2.21 -28.93
CA LYS A 233 -8.63 1.78 -30.33
C LYS A 233 -7.62 0.65 -30.54
N TYR A 234 -6.65 0.49 -29.62
CA TYR A 234 -5.65 -0.58 -29.67
C TYR A 234 -6.13 -1.91 -29.07
N TYR A 235 -6.99 -1.86 -28.04
CA TYR A 235 -7.58 -3.06 -27.44
C TYR A 235 -9.00 -3.39 -27.93
N GLY A 236 -9.71 -2.44 -28.57
CA GLY A 236 -11.06 -2.65 -29.09
C GLY A 236 -11.14 -3.48 -30.37
N LYS A 237 -10.01 -3.86 -30.99
CA LYS A 237 -9.99 -4.60 -32.27
C LYS A 237 -9.76 -6.12 -32.14
N TYR A 238 -9.83 -6.67 -30.93
CA TYR A 238 -9.80 -8.11 -30.65
C TYR A 238 -11.14 -8.66 -30.14
N GLY A 239 -12.22 -7.87 -30.26
CA GLY A 239 -13.53 -8.20 -29.68
C GLY A 239 -14.63 -8.57 -30.67
N GLU A 240 -14.44 -8.43 -31.97
CA GLU A 240 -15.45 -8.75 -32.98
C GLU A 240 -14.79 -9.48 -34.15
N ASP A 241 -15.41 -10.59 -34.55
CA ASP A 241 -15.04 -11.53 -35.62
C ASP A 241 -13.95 -12.59 -35.32
N THR A 242 -14.35 -13.68 -34.68
CA THR A 242 -14.67 -14.94 -35.40
C THR A 242 -14.95 -16.05 -34.39
N ALA A 243 -16.19 -16.55 -34.41
CA ALA A 243 -16.48 -17.88 -33.93
C ALA A 243 -15.95 -18.86 -34.99
N GLU A 244 -14.75 -19.39 -34.81
CA GLU A 244 -14.35 -20.67 -35.41
C GLU A 244 -13.20 -21.32 -34.64
N ASN A 245 -13.36 -22.61 -34.39
CA ASN A 245 -12.52 -23.50 -33.58
C ASN A 245 -11.10 -23.62 -34.12
N GLN A 246 -10.10 -23.06 -33.44
CA GLN A 246 -8.74 -23.62 -33.36
C GLN A 246 -8.13 -23.39 -31.97
N PRO A 247 -7.45 -24.39 -31.37
CA PRO A 247 -6.87 -24.24 -30.04
C PRO A 247 -5.73 -23.22 -30.07
N ARG A 248 -5.89 -22.11 -29.34
CA ARG A 248 -4.79 -21.16 -29.08
C ARG A 248 -3.76 -21.85 -28.18
N PRO A 249 -2.45 -21.67 -28.44
CA PRO A 249 -1.42 -22.17 -27.53
C PRO A 249 -1.62 -21.53 -26.15
N LYS A 250 -1.61 -22.36 -25.10
CA LYS A 250 -1.67 -21.88 -23.72
C LYS A 250 -0.53 -20.88 -23.51
N PRO A 251 -0.80 -19.70 -22.92
CA PRO A 251 0.25 -18.86 -22.38
C PRO A 251 1.11 -19.71 -21.45
N ALA A 252 2.43 -19.59 -21.53
CA ALA A 252 3.32 -20.24 -20.56
C ALA A 252 2.87 -19.81 -19.16
N GLU A 253 2.58 -20.79 -18.31
CA GLU A 253 2.29 -20.53 -16.90
C GLU A 253 3.50 -19.77 -16.33
N PRO A 254 3.30 -18.63 -15.65
CA PRO A 254 4.40 -18.01 -14.93
C PRO A 254 4.90 -19.03 -13.92
N SER A 255 6.20 -19.30 -13.95
CA SER A 255 6.85 -20.17 -12.99
C SER A 255 6.46 -19.72 -11.58
N PRO A 256 6.04 -20.63 -10.68
CA PRO A 256 5.94 -20.28 -9.28
C PRO A 256 7.30 -19.73 -8.80
N PRO A 257 7.32 -18.78 -7.85
CA PRO A 257 8.57 -18.35 -7.24
C PRO A 257 9.29 -19.59 -6.68
N ASP A 258 10.60 -19.68 -6.92
CA ASP A 258 11.43 -20.70 -6.31
C ASP A 258 11.30 -20.60 -4.78
N ASP A 259 11.05 -21.72 -4.11
CA ASP A 259 10.87 -21.82 -2.64
C ASP A 259 12.08 -21.25 -1.85
N ASP A 260 13.22 -21.02 -2.51
CA ASP A 260 14.48 -20.53 -1.93
C ASP A 260 14.42 -19.07 -1.43
N ASP A 261 13.62 -18.19 -2.06
CA ASP A 261 13.44 -16.79 -1.62
C ASP A 261 12.76 -16.69 -0.24
N LEU A 262 12.02 -17.73 0.16
CA LEU A 262 11.33 -17.83 1.44
C LEU A 262 12.19 -18.52 2.51
N GLU A 263 13.24 -19.26 2.12
CA GLU A 263 14.24 -19.79 3.03
C GLU A 263 15.18 -18.72 3.59
N GLU A 264 15.45 -17.63 2.86
CA GLU A 264 16.20 -16.48 3.42
C GLU A 264 15.48 -15.84 4.61
N LEU A 265 14.15 -15.82 4.61
CA LEU A 265 13.34 -15.40 5.76
C LEU A 265 13.41 -16.40 6.93
N ASN A 266 13.77 -17.67 6.66
CA ASN A 266 13.97 -18.72 7.66
C ASN A 266 15.39 -18.73 8.25
N TYR A 267 16.39 -18.10 7.62
CA TYR A 267 17.80 -18.09 8.08
C TYR A 267 18.07 -17.24 9.34
N LEU A 268 17.03 -16.72 10.00
CA LEU A 268 17.13 -15.97 11.26
C LEU A 268 16.94 -16.83 12.52
N ALA A 269 17.42 -18.07 12.50
CA ALA A 269 17.56 -18.92 13.69
C ALA A 269 18.79 -18.57 14.56
N GLY A 270 19.34 -17.35 14.43
CA GLY A 270 20.58 -16.93 15.09
C GLY A 270 20.43 -15.98 16.29
N VAL A 271 19.21 -15.58 16.67
CA VAL A 271 18.98 -14.91 17.97
C VAL A 271 18.46 -15.94 18.96
N THR A 272 19.32 -16.91 19.25
CA THR A 272 19.22 -17.71 20.45
C THR A 272 19.15 -16.77 21.66
N ARG A 273 18.24 -17.12 22.58
CA ARG A 273 18.25 -16.69 23.97
C ARG A 273 19.69 -16.46 24.44
N LYS A 274 19.97 -15.26 24.92
CA LYS A 274 20.91 -15.10 26.03
C LYS A 274 20.06 -14.75 27.24
N ASP A 275 19.99 -15.76 28.10
CA ASP A 275 19.66 -15.80 29.54
C ASP A 275 19.21 -14.48 30.20
#